data_AF-A0A7C4QM38-F1
#
_entry.id   AF-A0A7C4QM38-F1
#
_cell.length_a   1.000
_cell.length_b   1.000
_cell.length_c   1.000
_cell.angle_alpha   90.00
_cell.angle_beta   90.00
_cell.angle_gamma   90.00
#
_symmetry.space_group_name_H-M   'P 1'
#
loop_
_entity.id
_entity.type
_entity.pdbx_description
1 polymer ?
#
loop_
_entity_poly.entity_id
_entity_poly.type
_entity_poly.pdbx_seq_one_letter_code
_entity_poly.pdbx_strand_id
1 'polypeptide(L)'
;MELDAHPQGQSPGPTAVWTWRELLVLAFTLSYLAPFTLVCLRGGNREFFLYLGVMVVLIAVVGGLHARVRLHLVSLWGLSLWGLAHLSGGLVPIPASWPHEDTLVLYDWWLIPERLKYDQVLHAYGFGLTTWVCWQGLARALAHHGAPVSPSWGLLTLCFAAGMGFGALNEVIEFLATLLIPNTNVGGYVNTGWDLVFNACGSLAAALGIAVFSQRRRLQQRAEP
;
A
#
# COMPACT_ATOMS: atom_id res chain seq x y z
N MET A 1 -40.96 6.42 34.01
CA MET A 1 -40.53 5.51 32.93
C MET A 1 -39.08 5.85 32.63
N GLU A 2 -38.21 5.46 33.56
CA GLU A 2 -36.76 5.53 33.41
C GLU A 2 -36.33 4.43 32.44
N LEU A 3 -35.58 4.80 31.41
CA LEU A 3 -34.86 3.86 30.57
C LEU A 3 -33.45 3.75 31.16
N ASP A 4 -33.20 2.63 31.82
CA ASP A 4 -31.91 2.23 32.36
C ASP A 4 -30.82 2.33 31.30
N ALA A 5 -29.93 3.30 31.47
CA ALA A 5 -28.67 3.35 30.74
C ALA A 5 -27.71 2.34 31.39
N HIS A 6 -27.65 1.13 30.84
CA HIS A 6 -26.55 0.22 31.10
C HIS A 6 -25.24 0.83 30.57
N PRO A 7 -24.20 1.04 31.40
CA PRO A 7 -22.87 1.28 30.89
C PRO A 7 -22.29 -0.07 30.46
N GLN A 8 -22.33 -0.38 29.17
CA GLN A 8 -21.56 -1.50 28.66
C GLN A 8 -20.07 -1.18 28.84
N GLY A 9 -19.44 -1.95 29.73
CA GLY A 9 -18.02 -1.87 30.00
C GLY A 9 -17.22 -2.01 28.71
N GLN A 10 -16.51 -0.94 28.34
CA GLN A 10 -15.39 -1.05 27.44
C GLN A 10 -14.33 -1.90 28.13
N SER A 11 -14.24 -3.17 27.76
CA SER A 11 -13.05 -3.94 28.03
C SER A 11 -11.89 -3.24 27.32
N PRO A 12 -10.76 -2.97 28.00
CA PRO A 12 -9.58 -2.45 27.32
C PRO A 12 -9.17 -3.49 26.27
N GLY A 13 -9.28 -3.11 24.99
CA GLY A 13 -8.86 -3.96 23.89
C GLY A 13 -7.41 -4.38 24.11
N PRO A 14 -7.01 -5.60 23.69
CA PRO A 14 -5.68 -6.12 23.93
C PRO A 14 -4.64 -5.09 23.44
N THR A 15 -3.81 -4.59 24.34
CA THR A 15 -2.63 -3.82 23.97
C THR A 15 -1.81 -4.71 23.05
N ALA A 16 -1.80 -4.40 21.76
CA ALA A 16 -1.19 -5.25 20.75
C ALA A 16 0.31 -5.38 21.04
N VAL A 17 0.69 -6.46 21.73
CA VAL A 17 2.10 -6.82 21.87
C VAL A 17 2.57 -7.22 20.48
N TRP A 18 3.58 -6.52 19.98
CA TRP A 18 4.21 -6.82 18.71
C TRP A 18 4.99 -8.12 18.85
N THR A 19 4.80 -9.02 17.91
CA THR A 19 5.59 -10.26 17.82
C THR A 19 7.00 -9.92 17.32
N TRP A 20 7.98 -10.77 17.63
CA TRP A 20 9.34 -10.59 17.10
C TRP A 20 9.37 -10.57 15.57
N ARG A 21 8.44 -11.26 14.90
CA ARG A 21 8.32 -11.26 13.44
C ARG A 21 7.83 -9.90 12.90
N GLU A 22 6.90 -9.27 13.60
CA GLU A 22 6.44 -7.91 13.27
C GLU A 22 7.57 -6.89 13.53
N LEU A 23 8.33 -7.07 14.61
CA LEU A 23 9.53 -6.26 14.88
C LEU A 23 10.62 -6.43 13.82
N LEU A 24 10.77 -7.61 13.22
CA LEU A 24 11.69 -7.80 12.09
C LEU A 24 11.27 -7.02 10.86
N VAL A 25 9.97 -6.94 10.56
CA VAL A 25 9.47 -6.10 9.46
C VAL A 25 9.84 -4.65 9.74
N LEU A 26 9.55 -4.16 10.96
CA LEU A 26 9.89 -2.79 11.33
C LEU A 26 11.39 -2.52 11.26
N ALA A 27 12.22 -3.43 11.77
CA ALA A 27 13.68 -3.31 11.69
C ALA A 27 14.16 -3.26 10.23
N PHE A 28 13.57 -4.09 9.35
CA PHE A 28 13.84 -4.04 7.92
C PHE A 28 13.39 -2.73 7.27
N THR A 29 12.21 -2.20 7.63
CA THR A 29 11.74 -0.89 7.16
C THR A 29 12.71 0.22 7.57
N LEU A 30 13.10 0.25 8.83
CA LEU A 30 14.02 1.26 9.37
C LEU A 30 15.42 1.16 8.78
N SER A 31 15.89 -0.05 8.45
CA SER A 31 17.24 -0.26 7.93
C SER A 31 17.44 0.33 6.53
N TYR A 32 16.40 0.38 5.69
CA TYR A 32 16.47 1.09 4.41
C TYR A 32 16.10 2.57 4.51
N LEU A 33 15.23 2.96 5.45
CA LEU A 33 14.90 4.38 5.63
C LEU A 33 16.10 5.22 6.07
N ALA A 34 16.95 4.66 6.93
CA ALA A 34 18.15 5.34 7.43
C ALA A 34 19.11 5.80 6.30
N PRO A 35 19.59 4.93 5.39
CA PRO A 35 20.46 5.35 4.30
C PRO A 35 19.78 6.30 3.32
N PHE A 36 18.51 6.11 2.96
CA PHE A 36 17.79 7.04 2.08
C PHE A 36 17.62 8.43 2.72
N THR A 37 17.34 8.48 4.02
CA THR A 37 17.29 9.75 4.77
C THR A 37 18.65 10.45 4.73
N LEU A 38 19.75 9.72 4.94
CA LEU A 38 21.10 10.28 4.87
C LEU A 38 21.44 10.81 3.47
N VAL A 39 21.07 10.09 2.41
CA VAL A 39 21.25 10.53 1.01
C VAL A 39 20.45 11.82 0.75
N CYS A 40 19.19 11.88 1.19
CA CYS A 40 18.34 13.05 1.06
C CYS A 40 18.92 14.28 1.77
N LEU A 41 19.38 14.11 3.02
CA LEU A 41 20.00 15.19 3.81
C LEU A 41 21.28 15.74 3.16
N ARG A 42 22.08 14.88 2.51
CA ARG A 42 23.32 15.29 1.84
C ARG A 42 23.08 15.91 0.46
N GLY A 43 22.07 15.42 -0.27
CA GLY A 43 21.76 15.86 -1.63
C GLY A 43 20.92 17.14 -1.70
N GLY A 44 20.28 17.57 -0.60
CA GLY A 44 19.44 18.77 -0.57
C GLY A 44 18.18 18.70 -1.44
N ASN A 45 17.80 17.49 -1.89
CA ASN A 45 16.68 17.30 -2.80
C ASN A 45 15.34 17.38 -2.05
N ARG A 46 14.60 18.47 -2.29
CA ARG A 46 13.32 18.78 -1.64
C ARG A 46 12.23 17.74 -1.93
N GLU A 47 12.27 17.10 -3.09
CA GLU A 47 11.32 16.06 -3.50
C GLU A 47 11.36 14.88 -2.53
N PHE A 48 12.57 14.48 -2.14
CA PHE A 48 12.75 13.37 -1.22
C PHE A 48 12.37 13.66 0.23
N PHE A 49 12.40 14.92 0.65
CA PHE A 49 11.87 15.29 1.97
C PHE A 49 10.35 15.10 2.03
N LEU A 50 9.64 15.42 0.94
CA LEU A 50 8.21 15.17 0.83
C LEU A 50 7.92 13.66 0.87
N TYR A 51 8.65 12.86 0.10
CA TYR A 51 8.49 11.40 0.12
C TYR A 51 8.80 10.77 1.48
N LEU A 52 9.85 11.23 2.17
CA LEU A 52 10.16 10.77 3.53
C LEU A 52 9.04 11.14 4.51
N GLY A 53 8.49 12.35 4.40
CA GLY A 53 7.34 12.79 5.20
C GLY A 53 6.11 11.90 4.98
N VAL A 54 5.79 11.60 3.72
CA VAL A 54 4.70 10.68 3.35
C VAL A 54 4.96 9.29 3.93
N MET A 55 6.18 8.77 3.84
CA MET A 55 6.55 7.47 4.42
C MET A 55 6.32 7.41 5.93
N VAL A 56 6.70 8.46 6.68
CA VAL A 56 6.45 8.52 8.13
C VAL A 56 4.94 8.47 8.43
N VAL A 57 4.14 9.22 7.69
CA VAL A 57 2.68 9.23 7.84
C VAL A 57 2.09 7.85 7.51
N LEU A 58 2.50 7.22 6.41
CA LEU A 58 2.02 5.91 6.00
C LEU A 58 2.40 4.82 7.02
N ILE A 59 3.62 4.84 7.56
CA ILE A 59 4.05 3.90 8.61
C ILE A 59 3.19 4.07 9.87
N ALA A 60 2.91 5.32 10.28
CA ALA A 60 2.05 5.58 11.42
C ALA A 60 0.61 5.10 11.19
N VAL A 61 0.03 5.36 10.01
CA VAL A 61 -1.30 4.90 9.63
C VAL A 61 -1.37 3.37 9.59
N VAL A 62 -0.40 2.70 8.96
CA VAL A 62 -0.33 1.24 8.89
C VAL A 62 -0.13 0.63 10.28
N GLY A 63 0.71 1.23 11.12
CA GLY A 63 0.91 0.80 12.51
C GLY A 63 -0.37 0.92 13.33
N GLY A 64 -1.07 2.04 13.21
CA GLY A 64 -2.38 2.26 13.84
C GLY A 64 -3.44 1.27 13.37
N LEU A 65 -3.53 1.04 12.06
CA LEU A 65 -4.41 0.03 11.48
C LEU A 65 -4.06 -1.37 12.00
N HIS A 66 -2.80 -1.77 11.96
CA HIS A 66 -2.33 -3.07 12.44
C HIS A 66 -2.63 -3.28 13.93
N ALA A 67 -2.50 -2.25 14.76
CA ALA A 67 -2.88 -2.34 16.17
C ALA A 67 -4.37 -2.64 16.39
N ARG A 68 -5.25 -2.24 15.45
CA ARG A 68 -6.71 -2.45 15.54
C ARG A 68 -7.17 -3.74 14.88
N VAL A 69 -6.64 -4.06 13.69
CA VAL A 69 -7.12 -5.18 12.87
C VAL A 69 -6.09 -6.30 12.71
N ARG A 70 -4.92 -6.23 13.36
CA ARG A 70 -3.88 -7.26 13.36
C ARG A 70 -3.53 -7.80 11.97
N LEU A 71 -3.26 -6.91 11.01
CA LEU A 71 -2.92 -7.26 9.61
C LEU A 71 -2.00 -8.48 9.51
N HIS A 72 -2.20 -9.31 8.48
CA HIS A 72 -1.34 -10.46 8.24
C HIS A 72 0.12 -10.02 8.09
N LEU A 73 1.03 -10.82 8.66
CA LEU A 73 2.48 -10.59 8.57
C LEU A 73 2.95 -10.43 7.11
N VAL A 74 2.38 -11.19 6.19
CA VAL A 74 2.69 -11.09 4.75
C VAL A 74 2.33 -9.71 4.19
N SER A 75 1.24 -9.10 4.66
CA SER A 75 0.87 -7.75 4.24
C SER A 75 1.83 -6.70 4.78
N LEU A 76 2.34 -6.87 6.01
CA LEU A 76 3.37 -5.97 6.56
C LEU A 76 4.67 -6.06 5.75
N TRP A 77 5.12 -7.28 5.42
CA TRP A 77 6.27 -7.46 4.53
C TRP A 77 6.02 -6.86 3.16
N GLY A 78 4.85 -7.09 2.57
CA GLY A 78 4.49 -6.52 1.28
C GLY A 78 4.55 -4.99 1.30
N LEU A 79 4.01 -4.36 2.35
CA LEU A 79 3.98 -2.89 2.47
C LEU A 79 5.40 -2.35 2.65
N SER A 80 6.23 -3.05 3.44
CA SER A 80 7.62 -2.67 3.64
C SER A 80 8.45 -2.82 2.36
N LEU A 81 8.22 -3.87 1.56
CA LEU A 81 8.89 -4.07 0.27
C LEU A 81 8.41 -3.05 -0.76
N TRP A 82 7.13 -2.71 -0.76
CA TRP A 82 6.60 -1.63 -1.59
C TRP A 82 7.28 -0.29 -1.26
N GLY A 83 7.37 0.06 0.04
CA GLY A 83 8.04 1.28 0.48
C GLY A 83 9.53 1.33 0.07
N LEU A 84 10.24 0.21 0.17
CA LEU A 84 11.63 0.10 -0.32
C LEU A 84 11.71 0.34 -1.83
N ALA A 85 10.86 -0.33 -2.61
CA ALA A 85 10.85 -0.22 -4.06
C ALA A 85 10.50 1.21 -4.51
N HIS A 86 9.50 1.82 -3.88
CA HIS A 86 9.07 3.19 -4.16
C HIS A 86 10.18 4.21 -3.85
N LEU A 87 10.82 4.13 -2.68
CA LEU A 87 11.97 5.01 -2.37
C LEU A 87 13.14 4.79 -3.33
N SER A 88 13.37 3.54 -3.73
CA SER A 88 14.40 3.21 -4.72
C SER A 88 14.08 3.81 -6.08
N GLY A 89 12.79 3.88 -6.45
CA GLY A 89 12.28 4.46 -7.69
C GLY A 89 12.87 5.82 -8.02
N GLY A 90 12.86 6.73 -7.04
CA GLY A 90 13.37 8.09 -7.22
C GLY A 90 14.87 8.25 -6.92
N LEU A 91 15.49 7.38 -6.12
CA LEU A 91 16.85 7.60 -5.59
C LEU A 91 17.92 6.74 -6.25
N VAL A 92 17.56 5.57 -6.77
CA VAL A 92 18.54 4.65 -7.34
C VAL A 92 18.72 4.99 -8.80
N PRO A 93 19.94 5.41 -9.21
CA PRO A 93 20.19 5.72 -10.60
C PRO A 93 20.26 4.45 -11.44
N ILE A 94 19.85 4.55 -12.69
CA ILE A 94 19.98 3.48 -13.69
C ILE A 94 21.14 3.76 -14.66
N PRO A 95 21.73 2.73 -15.29
CA PRO A 95 22.74 2.93 -16.33
C PRO A 95 22.18 3.72 -17.52
N ALA A 96 22.97 4.65 -18.07
CA ALA A 96 22.57 5.47 -19.22
C ALA A 96 22.29 4.66 -20.50
N SER A 97 22.78 3.42 -20.58
CA SER A 97 22.51 2.50 -21.68
C SER A 97 21.14 1.82 -21.58
N TRP A 98 20.44 1.93 -20.45
CA TRP A 98 19.12 1.33 -20.27
C TRP A 98 18.06 2.24 -20.89
N PRO A 99 16.98 1.65 -21.44
CA PRO A 99 15.88 2.45 -21.99
C PRO A 99 15.18 3.21 -20.86
N HIS A 100 15.09 4.53 -20.99
CA HIS A 100 14.47 5.41 -20.01
C HIS A 100 13.68 6.52 -20.71
N GLU A 101 12.79 7.18 -19.98
CA GLU A 101 12.01 8.31 -20.48
C GLU A 101 12.83 9.60 -20.44
N ASP A 102 12.90 10.26 -19.29
CA ASP A 102 13.56 11.57 -19.18
C ASP A 102 14.77 11.55 -18.24
N THR A 103 14.68 10.78 -17.15
CA THR A 103 15.70 10.78 -16.11
C THR A 103 16.36 9.42 -15.92
N LEU A 104 17.55 9.44 -15.31
CA LEU A 104 18.35 8.25 -15.02
C LEU A 104 18.03 7.69 -13.64
N VAL A 105 16.75 7.59 -13.27
CA VAL A 105 16.32 6.91 -12.04
C VAL A 105 15.38 5.75 -12.34
N LEU A 106 15.18 4.85 -11.38
CA LEU A 106 14.38 3.65 -11.56
C LEU A 106 12.95 3.93 -12.02
N TYR A 107 12.30 5.01 -11.59
CA TYR A 107 10.93 5.31 -12.05
C TYR A 107 10.82 5.47 -13.56
N ASP A 108 11.82 6.10 -14.18
CA ASP A 108 11.85 6.33 -15.61
C ASP A 108 12.38 5.14 -16.40
N TRP A 109 12.74 4.04 -15.74
CA TRP A 109 13.21 2.84 -16.41
C TRP A 109 12.07 2.13 -17.15
N TRP A 110 12.23 1.97 -18.47
CA TRP A 110 11.41 1.10 -19.28
C TRP A 110 11.84 -0.37 -19.13
N LEU A 111 11.02 -1.17 -18.46
CA LEU A 111 11.17 -2.63 -18.43
C LEU A 111 10.89 -3.24 -19.80
N ILE A 112 9.88 -2.68 -20.49
CA ILE A 112 9.61 -2.93 -21.90
C ILE A 112 9.59 -1.55 -22.56
N PRO A 113 10.52 -1.27 -23.50
CA PRO A 113 10.64 0.03 -24.15
C PRO A 113 9.29 0.58 -24.61
N GLU A 114 8.97 1.81 -24.17
CA GLU A 114 7.76 2.57 -24.52
C GLU A 114 6.41 1.88 -24.20
N ARG A 115 6.42 0.83 -23.36
CA ARG A 115 5.22 0.04 -23.04
C ARG A 115 5.00 -0.23 -21.57
N LEU A 116 6.08 -0.47 -20.81
CA LEU A 116 5.99 -0.80 -19.39
C LEU A 116 7.13 -0.14 -18.62
N LYS A 117 6.81 0.82 -17.77
CA LYS A 117 7.76 1.43 -16.82
C LYS A 117 7.84 0.62 -15.53
N TYR A 118 8.96 0.75 -14.83
CA TYR A 118 9.11 0.27 -13.46
C TYR A 118 8.01 0.84 -12.53
N ASP A 119 7.71 2.13 -12.70
CA ASP A 119 6.70 2.86 -11.92
C ASP A 119 5.32 2.19 -11.98
N GLN A 120 4.86 1.92 -13.20
CA GLN A 120 3.61 1.21 -13.49
C GLN A 120 3.52 -0.16 -12.80
N VAL A 121 4.63 -0.90 -12.70
CA VAL A 121 4.67 -2.17 -11.96
C VAL A 121 4.49 -1.94 -10.45
N LEU A 122 5.11 -0.90 -9.90
CA LEU A 122 4.95 -0.55 -8.49
C LEU A 122 3.54 -0.08 -8.17
N HIS A 123 2.89 0.65 -9.07
CA HIS A 123 1.49 1.03 -8.97
C HIS A 123 0.58 -0.21 -8.90
N ALA A 124 0.72 -1.14 -9.85
CA ALA A 124 -0.05 -2.38 -9.81
C ALA A 124 0.20 -3.20 -8.52
N TYR A 125 1.46 -3.34 -8.11
CA TYR A 125 1.80 -4.06 -6.89
C TYR A 125 1.21 -3.38 -5.64
N GLY A 126 1.42 -2.08 -5.51
CA GLY A 126 1.05 -1.27 -4.36
C GLY A 126 -0.44 -1.19 -4.13
N PHE A 127 -1.23 -0.91 -5.17
CA PHE A 127 -2.69 -0.78 -5.03
C PHE A 127 -3.41 -2.12 -5.02
N GLY A 128 -2.82 -3.16 -5.60
CA GLY A 128 -3.23 -4.54 -5.34
C GLY A 128 -3.04 -4.91 -3.86
N LEU A 129 -1.89 -4.58 -3.28
CA LEU A 129 -1.63 -4.81 -1.86
C LEU A 129 -2.55 -3.97 -0.96
N THR A 130 -2.79 -2.71 -1.31
CA THR A 130 -3.72 -1.83 -0.59
C THR A 130 -5.14 -2.37 -0.64
N THR A 131 -5.60 -2.89 -1.78
CA THR A 131 -6.89 -3.60 -1.91
C THR A 131 -6.97 -4.81 -0.98
N TRP A 132 -5.89 -5.60 -0.88
CA TRP A 132 -5.84 -6.73 0.04
C TRP A 132 -5.86 -6.31 1.52
N VAL A 133 -5.17 -5.22 1.87
CA VAL A 133 -5.21 -4.63 3.21
C VAL A 133 -6.61 -4.11 3.54
N CYS A 134 -7.30 -3.49 2.59
CA CYS A 134 -8.69 -3.04 2.75
C CYS A 134 -9.62 -4.21 3.03
N TRP A 135 -9.48 -5.33 2.31
CA TRP A 135 -10.26 -6.54 2.59
C TRP A 135 -10.03 -7.06 4.03
N GLN A 136 -8.78 -7.10 4.49
CA GLN A 136 -8.47 -7.52 5.86
C GLN A 136 -9.08 -6.59 6.90
N GLY A 137 -8.96 -5.28 6.69
CA GLY A 137 -9.55 -4.27 7.56
C GLY A 137 -11.05 -4.41 7.64
N LEU A 138 -11.73 -4.46 6.49
CA LEU A 138 -13.18 -4.59 6.38
C LEU A 138 -13.68 -5.88 7.06
N ALA A 139 -13.10 -7.03 6.70
CA ALA A 139 -13.54 -8.32 7.21
C ALA A 139 -13.36 -8.42 8.74
N ARG A 140 -12.25 -7.89 9.29
CA ARG A 140 -12.01 -7.92 10.73
C ARG A 140 -12.81 -6.90 11.51
N ALA A 141 -13.00 -5.70 10.96
CA ALA A 141 -13.85 -4.70 11.58
C ALA A 141 -15.29 -5.24 11.74
N LEU A 142 -15.85 -5.83 10.68
CA LEU A 142 -17.20 -6.42 10.76
C LEU A 142 -17.25 -7.64 11.70
N ALA A 143 -16.22 -8.49 11.69
CA ALA A 143 -16.14 -9.62 12.63
C ALA A 143 -16.08 -9.17 14.10
N HIS A 144 -15.35 -8.10 14.42
CA HIS A 144 -15.30 -7.52 15.77
C HIS A 144 -16.67 -7.02 16.25
N HIS A 145 -17.56 -6.63 15.32
CA HIS A 145 -18.94 -6.25 15.60
C HIS A 145 -19.94 -7.43 15.50
N GLY A 146 -19.46 -8.68 15.51
CA GLY A 146 -20.31 -9.87 15.49
C GLY A 146 -20.90 -10.22 14.11
N ALA A 147 -20.41 -9.59 13.03
CA ALA A 147 -20.87 -9.81 11.67
C ALA A 147 -19.73 -10.33 10.77
N PRO A 148 -19.21 -11.56 10.99
CA PRO A 148 -18.15 -12.09 10.15
C PRO A 148 -18.63 -12.24 8.70
N VAL A 149 -17.85 -11.71 7.76
CA VAL A 149 -18.19 -11.72 6.32
C VAL A 149 -17.28 -12.65 5.54
N SER A 150 -17.85 -13.29 4.52
CA SER A 150 -17.08 -13.98 3.48
C SER A 150 -16.95 -13.08 2.24
N PRO A 151 -15.90 -13.26 1.42
CA PRO A 151 -15.79 -12.54 0.15
C PRO A 151 -17.04 -12.74 -0.70
N SER A 152 -17.65 -11.63 -1.08
CA SER A 152 -18.77 -11.52 -2.02
C SER A 152 -18.41 -10.49 -3.08
N TRP A 153 -19.05 -10.55 -4.24
CA TRP A 153 -18.79 -9.58 -5.31
C TRP A 153 -18.98 -8.13 -4.84
N GLY A 154 -20.04 -7.85 -4.08
CA GLY A 154 -20.27 -6.51 -3.54
C GLY A 154 -19.14 -6.01 -2.63
N LEU A 155 -18.69 -6.83 -1.68
CA LEU A 155 -17.61 -6.44 -0.76
C LEU A 155 -16.26 -6.31 -1.49
N LEU A 156 -16.01 -7.15 -2.50
CA LEU A 156 -14.80 -7.09 -3.31
C LEU A 156 -14.79 -5.87 -4.25
N THR A 157 -15.94 -5.47 -4.80
CA THR A 157 -16.08 -4.21 -5.54
C THR A 157 -15.77 -3.01 -4.65
N LEU A 158 -16.22 -3.03 -3.38
CA LEU A 158 -15.87 -1.97 -2.42
C LEU A 158 -14.37 -1.94 -2.11
N CYS A 159 -13.73 -3.10 -1.96
CA CYS A 159 -12.28 -3.16 -1.74
C CYS A 159 -11.50 -2.69 -2.97
N PHE A 160 -11.94 -3.05 -4.18
CA PHE A 160 -11.38 -2.55 -5.44
C PHE A 160 -11.50 -1.02 -5.53
N ALA A 161 -12.69 -0.48 -5.24
CA ALA A 161 -12.92 0.96 -5.24
C ALA A 161 -12.05 1.67 -4.19
N ALA A 162 -11.86 1.06 -3.01
CA ALA A 162 -10.95 1.58 -2.00
C ALA A 162 -9.49 1.59 -2.49
N GLY A 163 -9.01 0.50 -3.12
CA GLY A 163 -7.68 0.44 -3.73
C GLY A 163 -7.47 1.53 -4.78
N MET A 164 -8.46 1.74 -5.66
CA MET A 164 -8.46 2.85 -6.62
C MET A 164 -8.47 4.22 -5.95
N GLY A 165 -9.22 4.38 -4.86
CA GLY A 165 -9.26 5.63 -4.09
C GLY A 165 -7.92 5.97 -3.45
N PHE A 166 -7.22 4.98 -2.89
CA PHE A 166 -5.84 5.17 -2.42
C PHE A 166 -4.88 5.44 -3.57
N GLY A 167 -5.09 4.84 -4.73
CA GLY A 167 -4.40 5.17 -5.98
C GLY A 167 -4.54 6.63 -6.34
N ALA A 168 -5.78 7.11 -6.44
CA ALA A 168 -6.05 8.52 -6.72
C ALA A 168 -5.47 9.47 -5.66
N LEU A 169 -5.47 9.07 -4.38
CA LEU A 169 -4.83 9.87 -3.33
C LEU A 169 -3.31 9.96 -3.52
N ASN A 170 -2.67 8.90 -4.01
CA ASN A 170 -1.25 8.94 -4.38
C ASN A 170 -1.01 9.95 -5.52
N GLU A 171 -1.82 9.92 -6.58
CA GLU A 171 -1.74 10.90 -7.67
C GLU A 171 -1.95 12.34 -7.18
N VAL A 172 -2.80 12.55 -6.18
CA VAL A 172 -2.98 13.87 -5.54
C VAL A 172 -1.70 14.32 -4.83
N ILE A 173 -1.01 13.41 -4.14
CA ILE A 173 0.27 13.71 -3.48
C ILE A 173 1.35 14.06 -4.52
N GLU A 174 1.41 13.31 -5.61
CA GLU A 174 2.34 13.59 -6.71
C GLU A 174 2.02 14.93 -7.39
N PHE A 175 0.74 15.20 -7.65
CA PHE A 175 0.31 16.50 -8.16
C PHE A 175 0.72 17.64 -7.22
N LEU A 176 0.56 17.49 -5.90
CA LEU A 176 1.05 18.46 -4.93
C LEU A 176 2.58 18.62 -5.00
N ALA A 177 3.34 17.55 -5.20
CA ALA A 177 4.78 17.63 -5.41
C ALA A 177 5.12 18.48 -6.65
N THR A 178 4.42 18.30 -7.78
CA THR A 178 4.63 19.11 -9.00
C THR A 178 4.36 20.61 -8.79
N LEU A 179 3.47 20.96 -7.86
CA LEU A 179 3.15 22.37 -7.55
C LEU A 179 4.17 23.01 -6.61
N LEU A 180 4.76 22.22 -5.72
CA LEU A 180 5.63 22.71 -4.64
C LEU A 180 7.12 22.64 -5.00
N ILE A 181 7.48 21.80 -5.97
CA ILE A 181 8.86 21.45 -6.27
C ILE A 181 9.07 21.58 -7.79
N PRO A 182 10.02 22.40 -8.25
CA PRO A 182 10.30 22.52 -9.67
C PRO A 182 10.98 21.26 -10.20
N ASN A 183 10.63 20.84 -11.42
CA ASN A 183 11.24 19.72 -12.15
C ASN A 183 11.16 18.37 -11.39
N THR A 184 9.96 17.99 -10.95
CA THR A 184 9.70 16.65 -10.39
C THR A 184 9.65 15.58 -11.49
N ASN A 185 9.98 14.35 -11.14
CA ASN A 185 9.96 13.19 -12.07
C ASN A 185 8.62 12.43 -12.04
N VAL A 186 7.57 13.03 -11.50
CA VAL A 186 6.24 12.43 -11.33
C VAL A 186 5.15 13.35 -11.86
N GLY A 187 4.00 12.76 -12.16
CA GLY A 187 2.80 13.47 -12.62
C GLY A 187 2.77 13.79 -14.11
N GLY A 188 1.86 14.69 -14.49
CA GLY A 188 1.51 14.92 -15.90
C GLY A 188 0.39 13.98 -16.38
N TYR A 189 -0.42 14.46 -17.32
CA TYR A 189 -1.67 13.79 -17.69
C TYR A 189 -1.48 12.33 -18.13
N VAL A 190 -0.46 12.08 -18.96
CA VAL A 190 -0.21 10.75 -19.51
C VAL A 190 0.35 9.79 -18.46
N ASN A 191 1.31 10.22 -17.62
CA ASN A 191 1.85 9.39 -16.54
C ASN A 191 0.74 9.01 -15.56
N THR A 192 0.09 10.01 -14.96
CA THR A 192 -1.03 9.81 -14.02
C THR A 192 -2.16 8.97 -14.62
N GLY A 193 -2.45 9.15 -15.92
CA GLY A 193 -3.44 8.32 -16.61
C GLY A 193 -3.05 6.84 -16.64
N TRP A 194 -1.79 6.53 -16.96
CA TRP A 194 -1.27 5.17 -16.93
C TRP A 194 -1.16 4.63 -15.52
N ASP A 195 -0.73 5.43 -14.56
CA ASP A 195 -0.63 5.05 -13.15
C ASP A 195 -1.98 4.58 -12.63
N LEU A 196 -3.06 5.33 -12.89
CA LEU A 196 -4.42 4.92 -12.57
C LEU A 196 -4.85 3.61 -13.26
N VAL A 197 -4.41 3.36 -14.50
CA VAL A 197 -4.66 2.07 -15.18
C VAL A 197 -3.96 0.93 -14.46
N PHE A 198 -2.70 1.10 -14.06
CA PHE A 198 -1.96 0.07 -13.33
C PHE A 198 -2.49 -0.11 -11.90
N ASN A 199 -2.94 0.96 -11.24
CA ASN A 199 -3.68 0.91 -9.97
C ASN A 199 -4.92 0.01 -10.11
N ALA A 200 -5.67 0.16 -11.21
CA ALA A 200 -6.84 -0.66 -11.51
C ALA A 200 -6.48 -2.12 -11.76
N CYS A 201 -5.45 -2.39 -12.57
CA CYS A 201 -4.95 -3.75 -12.82
C CYS A 201 -4.57 -4.47 -11.53
N GLY A 202 -3.80 -3.80 -10.67
CA GLY A 202 -3.40 -4.31 -9.36
C GLY A 202 -4.58 -4.60 -8.44
N SER A 203 -5.45 -3.61 -8.28
CA SER A 203 -6.64 -3.71 -7.42
C SER A 203 -7.58 -4.82 -7.89
N LEU A 204 -7.80 -4.94 -9.20
CA LEU A 204 -8.63 -5.99 -9.78
C LEU A 204 -8.01 -7.38 -9.56
N ALA A 205 -6.71 -7.53 -9.80
CA ALA A 205 -6.00 -8.79 -9.59
C ALA A 205 -6.10 -9.26 -8.13
N ALA A 206 -5.95 -8.33 -7.17
CA ALA A 206 -6.12 -8.63 -5.75
C ALA A 206 -7.55 -9.07 -5.40
N ALA A 207 -8.56 -8.34 -5.87
CA ALA A 207 -9.96 -8.68 -5.64
C ALA A 207 -10.32 -10.08 -6.20
N LEU A 208 -9.89 -10.38 -7.42
CA LEU A 208 -10.09 -11.69 -8.05
C LEU A 208 -9.32 -12.79 -7.31
N GLY A 209 -8.08 -12.53 -6.90
CA GLY A 209 -7.30 -13.45 -6.08
C GLY A 209 -8.03 -13.83 -4.80
N ILE A 210 -8.56 -12.84 -4.07
CA ILE A 210 -9.35 -13.07 -2.84
C ILE A 210 -10.58 -13.93 -3.15
N ALA A 211 -11.31 -13.63 -4.22
CA ALA A 211 -12.48 -14.42 -4.63
C ALA A 211 -12.12 -15.90 -4.85
N VAL A 212 -11.11 -16.17 -5.69
CA VAL A 212 -10.69 -17.52 -6.08
C VAL A 212 -10.18 -18.32 -4.88
N PHE A 213 -9.28 -17.75 -4.07
CA PHE A 213 -8.74 -18.46 -2.91
C PHE A 213 -9.80 -18.73 -1.84
N SER A 214 -10.78 -17.84 -1.67
CA SER A 214 -11.86 -18.05 -0.72
C SER A 214 -12.85 -19.13 -1.17
N GLN A 215 -13.10 -19.26 -2.47
CA GLN A 215 -13.93 -20.33 -3.02
C GLN A 215 -13.25 -21.69 -2.85
N ARG A 216 -11.95 -21.78 -3.17
CA ARG A 216 -11.17 -23.01 -3.02
C ARG A 216 -11.20 -23.53 -1.59
N ARG A 217 -10.96 -22.66 -0.59
CA ARG A 217 -11.01 -23.06 0.83
C ARG A 217 -12.40 -23.56 1.24
N ARG A 218 -13.47 -22.89 0.79
CA ARG A 218 -14.85 -23.32 1.07
C ARG A 218 -15.17 -24.69 0.46
N LEU A 219 -14.65 -24.99 -0.73
CA LEU A 219 -14.83 -26.29 -1.37
C LEU A 219 -14.05 -27.39 -0.64
N GLN A 220 -12.82 -27.11 -0.19
CA GLN A 220 -12.02 -28.07 0.60
C GLN A 220 -12.69 -28.42 1.93
N GLN A 221 -13.20 -27.42 2.66
CA GLN A 221 -13.90 -27.63 3.93
C GLN A 221 -15.20 -28.42 3.79
N ARG A 222 -15.86 -28.39 2.63
CA ARG A 222 -17.06 -29.19 2.35
C ARG A 222 -16.74 -30.63 1.93
N ALA A 223 -15.50 -30.90 1.53
CA ALA A 223 -15.03 -32.21 1.08
C ALA A 223 -14.39 -33.04 2.20
N GLU A 224 -14.12 -32.44 3.37
CA GLU A 224 -13.72 -33.15 4.58
C GLU A 224 -14.98 -33.71 5.29
N PRO A 225 -15.09 -35.05 5.46
CA PRO A 225 -16.26 -35.71 6.03
C PRO A 225 -16.43 -35.53 7.54
#